data_AF-A0A1W1CQG6-F1
#
_entry.id   AF-A0A1W1CQG6-F1
#
_cell.length_a   1.000
_cell.length_b   1.000
_cell.length_c   1.000
_cell.angle_alpha   90.00
_cell.angle_beta   90.00
_cell.angle_gamma   90.00
#
_symmetry.space_group_name_H-M   'P 1'
#
loop_
_entity.id
_entity.type
_entity.pdbx_description
1 polymer ?
#
loop_
_entity_poly.entity_id
_entity_poly.type
_entity_poly.pdbx_seq_one_letter_code
_entity_poly.pdbx_strand_id
1 'polypeptide(L)' 'MAVALLTTMYGAMIGNIFGGPIATILGIRNDDETMIKEMIIEGIMSIQAGDAPRVLEAKLLAYLAPSDRVSQFD' A
#
# COMPACT_ATOMS: atom_id res chain seq x y z
N MET A 1 -35.30 22.29 18.57
CA MET A 1 -34.93 21.96 17.18
C MET A 1 -33.56 22.50 16.76
N ALA A 2 -33.21 23.75 17.05
CA ALA A 2 -31.93 24.34 16.64
C ALA A 2 -30.67 23.55 17.06
N VAL A 3 -30.62 23.02 18.29
CA VAL A 3 -29.48 22.22 18.78
C VAL A 3 -29.30 20.92 18.00
N ALA A 4 -30.39 20.27 17.59
CA ALA A 4 -30.33 19.02 16.83
C ALA A 4 -29.69 19.25 15.44
N LEU A 5 -30.08 20.31 14.74
CA LEU A 5 -29.51 20.66 13.44
C LEU A 5 -28.02 21.04 13.55
N LEU A 6 -27.63 21.74 14.62
CA LEU A 6 -26.22 22.05 14.88
C LEU A 6 -25.39 20.79 15.11
N THR A 7 -25.89 19.84 15.90
CA THR A 7 -25.17 18.57 16.11
C THR A 7 -25.01 17.76 14.82
N THR A 8 -26.01 17.76 13.94
CA THR A 8 -25.91 17.11 12.62
C THR A 8 -24.91 17.83 11.70
N MET A 9 -24.91 19.16 11.72
CA MET A 9 -23.96 19.98 10.96
C MET A 9 -22.51 19.72 11.41
N TYR A 10 -22.24 19.79 12.72
CA TYR A 10 -20.89 19.53 13.25
C TYR A 10 -20.42 18.09 12.99
N GLY A 11 -21.31 17.10 13.10
CA GLY A 11 -21.00 15.72 12.75
C GLY A 11 -20.65 15.53 11.27
N ALA A 12 -21.47 16.12 10.38
CA ALA A 12 -21.23 16.06 8.93
C ALA A 12 -19.94 16.81 8.53
N MET A 13 -19.65 17.94 9.17
CA MET A 13 -18.40 18.68 8.96
C MET A 13 -17.20 17.85 9.41
N ILE A 14 -17.21 17.28 10.62
CA ILE A 14 -16.06 16.50 11.12
C ILE A 14 -15.83 15.24 10.27
N GLY A 15 -16.90 14.52 9.91
CA GLY A 15 -16.80 13.31 9.11
C GLY A 15 -16.23 13.56 7.71
N ASN A 16 -16.73 14.58 7.01
CA ASN A 16 -16.32 14.84 5.62
C ASN A 16 -15.02 15.65 5.52
N ILE A 17 -14.79 16.60 6.42
CA ILE A 17 -13.62 17.49 6.37
C ILE A 17 -12.39 16.83 6.99
N PHE A 18 -12.54 16.04 8.05
CA PHE A 18 -11.42 15.39 8.72
C PHE A 18 -11.40 13.87 8.49
N GLY A 19 -12.53 13.20 8.71
CA GLY A 19 -12.61 11.74 8.57
C GLY A 19 -12.28 11.25 7.16
N GLY A 20 -12.84 11.90 6.14
CA GLY A 20 -12.59 11.62 4.73
C GLY A 20 -11.10 11.62 4.35
N PRO A 21 -10.38 12.75 4.45
CA PRO A 21 -8.97 12.80 4.06
C PRO A 21 -8.08 11.89 4.91
N ILE A 22 -8.39 11.71 6.20
CA ILE A 22 -7.66 10.76 7.05
C ILE A 22 -7.81 9.34 6.49
N ALA A 23 -9.03 8.91 6.17
CA ALA A 23 -9.27 7.59 5.59
C ALA A 23 -8.53 7.40 4.25
N THR A 24 -8.51 8.42 3.39
CA THR A 24 -7.77 8.36 2.12
C THR A 24 -6.26 8.20 2.32
N ILE A 25 -5.65 8.97 3.23
CA ILE A 25 -4.21 8.88 3.51
C ILE A 25 -3.86 7.51 4.10
N LEU A 26 -4.69 6.98 5.00
CA LEU A 26 -4.53 5.63 5.54
C LEU A 26 -4.66 4.56 4.46
N GLY A 27 -5.58 4.71 3.52
CA GLY A 27 -5.73 3.81 2.38
C GLY A 27 -4.46 3.76 1.52
N ILE A 28 -3.92 4.91 1.13
CA ILE A 28 -2.69 5.00 0.33
C ILE A 28 -1.53 4.30 1.06
N ARG A 29 -1.34 4.58 2.36
CA ARG A 29 -0.27 3.93 3.15
C ARG A 29 -0.47 2.43 3.29
N ASN A 30 -1.72 1.97 3.43
CA ASN A 30 -2.03 0.55 3.50
C ASN A 30 -1.71 -0.15 2.17
N ASP A 31 -2.00 0.49 1.04
CA ASP A 31 -1.71 -0.08 -0.28
C ASP A 31 -0.20 -0.21 -0.50
N ASP A 32 0.58 0.81 -0.12
CA ASP A 32 2.05 0.77 -0.14
C ASP A 32 2.59 -0.37 0.75
N GLU A 33 2.08 -0.52 1.97
CA GLU A 33 2.48 -1.62 2.87
C GLU A 33 2.09 -3.01 2.34
N THR A 34 0.91 -3.11 1.73
CA THR A 34 0.40 -4.38 1.17
C THR A 34 1.30 -4.85 0.03
N MET A 35 1.65 -3.94 -0.87
CA MET A 35 2.57 -4.22 -1.98
C MET A 35 3.94 -4.73 -1.48
N ILE A 36 4.50 -4.10 -0.44
CA ILE A 36 5.78 -4.55 0.15
C ILE A 36 5.65 -5.95 0.76
N LYS A 37 4.55 -6.23 1.48
CA LYS A 37 4.31 -7.54 2.09
C LYS A 37 4.11 -8.62 1.04
N GLU A 38 3.40 -8.33 -0.05
CA GLU A 38 3.22 -9.25 -1.19
C GLU A 38 4.56 -9.60 -1.84
N MET A 39 5.42 -8.59 -2.07
CA MET A 39 6.77 -8.82 -2.60
C MET A 39 7.59 -9.76 -1.70
N ILE A 40 7.54 -9.57 -0.39
CA ILE A 40 8.24 -10.44 0.58
C ILE A 40 7.71 -11.86 0.52
N ILE A 41 6.39 -12.04 0.45
CA ILE A 41 5.76 -13.37 0.38
C ILE A 41 6.17 -14.09 -0.90
N GLU A 42 6.13 -13.41 -2.06
CA GLU A 42 6.57 -13.98 -3.34
C GLU A 42 8.05 -14.36 -3.32
N GLY A 43 8.88 -13.54 -2.64
CA GLY A 43 10.28 -13.84 -2.40
C GLY A 43 10.48 -15.13 -1.60
N ILE A 44 9.76 -15.29 -0.50
CA ILE A 44 9.81 -16.49 0.34
C ILE A 44 9.31 -17.72 -0.42
N MET A 45 8.20 -17.61 -1.16
CA MET A 45 7.65 -18.71 -1.96
C MET A 45 8.61 -19.17 -3.05
N SER A 46 9.29 -18.23 -3.71
CA SER A 46 10.28 -18.55 -4.74
C SER A 46 11.54 -19.21 -4.17
N ILE A 47 11.97 -18.79 -2.97
CA ILE A 47 13.06 -19.46 -2.23
C ILE A 47 12.65 -20.90 -1.88
N GLN A 48 11.41 -21.09 -1.40
CA GLN A 48 10.88 -22.42 -1.06
C GLN A 48 10.78 -23.33 -2.29
N ALA A 49 10.36 -22.78 -3.44
CA ALA A 49 10.25 -23.52 -4.69
C ALA A 49 11.62 -23.90 -5.30
N GLY A 50 12.71 -23.29 -4.83
CA GLY A 50 14.05 -23.52 -5.36
C GLY A 50 14.29 -22.85 -6.71
N ASP A 51 13.60 -21.73 -6.99
CA ASP A 51 13.79 -20.97 -8.22
C ASP A 51 15.24 -20.46 -8.33
N ALA A 52 15.77 -20.44 -9.56
CA ALA A 52 17.11 -19.89 -9.81
C ALA A 52 17.17 -18.41 -9.38
N PRO A 53 18.25 -17.95 -8.69
CA PRO A 53 18.34 -16.59 -8.16
C PRO A 53 18.08 -15.48 -9.19
N ARG A 54 18.43 -15.72 -10.46
CA ARG A 54 18.19 -14.79 -11.58
C ARG A 54 16.72 -14.65 -11.96
N VAL A 55 15.93 -15.71 -11.81
CA VAL A 55 14.47 -15.69 -12.04
C VAL A 55 13.77 -15.02 -10.86
N LEU A 56 14.22 -15.30 -9.64
CA LEU A 56 13.73 -14.65 -8.43
C LEU A 56 13.94 -13.14 -8.47
N GLU A 57 15.12 -12.69 -8.85
CA GLU A 57 15.43 -11.26 -9.01
C GLU A 57 14.50 -10.61 -10.05
N ALA A 58 14.31 -11.23 -11.23
CA ALA A 58 13.41 -10.69 -12.25
C ALA A 58 11.96 -10.55 -11.76
N LYS A 59 11.47 -11.51 -10.96
CA LYS A 59 10.14 -11.44 -10.33
C LYS A 59 10.06 -10.29 -9.31
N LEU A 60 11.07 -10.14 -8.45
CA LEU A 60 11.10 -9.07 -7.43
C LEU A 60 11.25 -7.68 -8.06
N LEU A 61 12.09 -7.53 -9.09
CA LEU A 61 12.27 -6.28 -9.83
C LEU A 61 10.98 -5.84 -10.55
N ALA A 62 10.08 -6.76 -10.90
CA ALA A 62 8.79 -6.42 -11.51
C ALA A 62 7.88 -5.62 -10.57
N TYR A 63 8.01 -5.83 -9.25
CA TYR A 63 7.27 -5.05 -8.23
C TYR A 63 7.85 -3.64 -8.05
N LEU A 64 9.12 -3.38 -8.39
CA LEU A 64 9.71 -2.05 -8.25
C LEU A 64 9.38 -1.14 -9.44
N ALA A 65 9.34 0.17 -9.17
CA ALA A 65 9.24 1.20 -10.20
C ALA A 65 10.46 1.13 -11.14
N PRO A 66 10.31 1.48 -12.44
CA PRO A 66 11.40 1.36 -13.42
C PRO A 66 12.70 2.08 -13.03
N SER A 67 12.63 3.14 -12.23
CA SER A 67 13.79 3.89 -11.73
C SER A 67 14.63 3.10 -10.73
N ASP A 68 13.99 2.19 -9.98
CA ASP A 68 14.60 1.52 -8.84
C ASP A 68 15.01 0.08 -9.19
N ARG A 69 14.83 -0.33 -10.45
CA ARG A 69 15.21 -1.65 -10.97
C ARG A 69 16.72 -1.69 -11.26
N VAL A 70 17.53 -1.83 -10.22
CA VAL A 70 18.98 -2.06 -10.36
C VAL A 70 19.24 -3.56 -10.32
N SER A 71 19.72 -4.13 -11.43
CA SER A 71 20.12 -5.55 -11.45
C SER A 71 21.48 -5.73 -10.77
N GLN A 72 21.62 -6.79 -9.98
CA GLN A 72 22.86 -7.21 -9.35
C GLN A 72 23.70 -8.17 -10.22
N PHE A 73 23.15 -8.66 -11.34
CA PHE A 73 23.80 -9.67 -12.19
C PHE A 73 24.28 -9.13 -13.55
N ASP A 74 24.32 -7.81 -13.70
CA ASP A 74 25.01 -7.10 -14.80
C ASP A 74 26.48 -6.83 -14.46
#